data_AF-A0A9N9GHZ4-F1
#
_entry.id   AF-A0A9N9GHZ4-F1
#
_cell.length_a   1.000
_cell.length_b   1.000
_cell.length_c   1.000
_cell.angle_alpha   90.00
_cell.angle_beta   90.00
_cell.angle_gamma   90.00
#
_symmetry.space_group_name_H-M   'P 1'
#
loop_
_entity.id
_entity.type
_entity.pdbx_description
1 polymer ?
#
loop_
_entity_poly.entity_id
_entity_poly.type
_entity_poly.pdbx_seq_one_letter_code
_entity_poly.pdbx_strand_id
1 'polypeptide(L)'
;MSKASNHKLDIDNLDFKHIYTFEEFESINEQLKTHTLKIDGNPVNLFEFHEGKLLPMSQNSISKEAVVCEISRQLCNWNVYTRQNGIITTSQGGFNFGNSDQRTICAPDVAFIPKNIYRSLDHQQQWTFKGQSFTPTFVVEVAVVQEGYQEYNDLDKKFREIYLRQARQLALVDGGSILPGFILKVQTIDDTISQEYSESSSSESDGTIDCPKCSVTFSNNYDFMKHFENSHARRWHLKNLDKVPNHLAVLFWGEIKEKRLKEAAQLCCWAWCSGIKVLSIYDVKDDLKNNAQLLQSYIDTFSRHFFIHEKFIPIIRVTALGVSTKYSNNESSNLPDLQVNLISYADGRTRIVEVAKNMAEDVMQGKMKSNELDAEELDRRLIPQFSEPQLLILFSPKIELEGFPPWHIHLTEIL
;
A
#
# COMPACT_ATOMS: atom_id res chain seq x y z
N MET A 1 24.65 -20.97 -24.85
CA MET A 1 25.98 -21.60 -24.79
C MET A 1 26.99 -20.65 -25.44
N SER A 2 27.85 -20.01 -24.64
CA SER A 2 29.16 -19.53 -25.07
C SER A 2 30.16 -19.93 -23.98
N LYS A 3 31.23 -20.61 -24.38
CA LYS A 3 32.31 -21.03 -23.48
C LYS A 3 33.09 -19.78 -23.05
N ALA A 4 32.94 -19.33 -21.82
CA ALA A 4 33.91 -18.44 -21.19
C ALA A 4 34.95 -19.31 -20.49
N SER A 5 36.22 -19.09 -20.82
CA SER A 5 37.37 -19.70 -20.16
C SER A 5 37.32 -19.40 -18.67
N ASN A 6 37.15 -20.43 -17.84
CA ASN A 6 37.33 -20.37 -16.39
C ASN A 6 38.80 -20.13 -16.04
N HIS A 7 39.33 -18.94 -16.32
CA HIS A 7 40.43 -18.43 -15.52
C HIS A 7 39.80 -18.00 -14.20
N LYS A 8 39.90 -18.86 -13.18
CA LYS A 8 39.42 -18.53 -11.84
C LYS A 8 40.31 -17.40 -11.33
N LEU A 9 39.80 -16.16 -11.41
CA LEU A 9 40.48 -14.97 -10.88
C LEU A 9 40.81 -15.21 -9.41
N ASP A 10 42.06 -14.94 -9.04
CA ASP A 10 42.51 -15.04 -7.66
C ASP A 10 42.02 -13.80 -6.89
N ILE A 11 40.90 -13.96 -6.19
CA ILE A 11 40.27 -12.88 -5.43
C ILE A 11 41.14 -12.37 -4.27
N ASP A 12 42.10 -13.17 -3.79
CA ASP A 12 43.01 -12.76 -2.72
C ASP A 12 44.16 -11.88 -3.24
N ASN A 13 44.35 -11.81 -4.56
CA ASN A 13 45.40 -11.04 -5.23
C ASN A 13 44.86 -10.16 -6.37
N LEU A 14 43.80 -9.38 -6.11
CA LEU A 14 43.28 -8.40 -7.07
C LEU A 14 44.27 -7.24 -7.28
N ASP A 15 44.49 -6.85 -8.54
CA ASP A 15 45.31 -5.69 -8.91
C ASP A 15 44.42 -4.48 -9.19
N PHE A 16 44.36 -3.52 -8.27
CA PHE A 16 43.55 -2.30 -8.41
C PHE A 16 44.04 -1.34 -9.51
N LYS A 17 45.20 -1.60 -10.13
CA LYS A 17 45.66 -0.86 -11.32
C LYS A 17 45.19 -1.51 -12.62
N HIS A 18 44.70 -2.75 -12.56
CA HIS A 18 44.15 -3.47 -13.70
C HIS A 18 42.80 -2.89 -14.14
N ILE A 19 42.52 -2.98 -15.45
CA ILE A 19 41.24 -2.60 -16.04
C ILE A 19 40.43 -3.88 -16.25
N TYR A 20 39.49 -4.13 -15.35
CA TYR A 20 38.62 -5.31 -15.36
C TYR A 20 37.48 -5.16 -16.36
N THR A 21 37.13 -6.26 -17.02
CA THR A 21 35.91 -6.38 -17.80
C THR A 21 34.68 -6.47 -16.90
N PHE A 22 33.49 -6.24 -17.47
CA PHE A 22 32.24 -6.32 -16.72
C PHE A 22 31.93 -7.76 -16.26
N GLU A 23 32.28 -8.76 -17.07
CA GLU A 23 32.14 -10.18 -16.72
C GLU A 23 33.06 -10.58 -15.57
N GLU A 24 34.28 -10.05 -15.52
CA GLU A 24 35.21 -10.27 -14.41
C GLU A 24 34.70 -9.61 -13.13
N PHE A 25 34.16 -8.39 -13.22
CA PHE A 25 33.47 -7.74 -12.11
C PHE A 25 32.29 -8.57 -11.57
N GLU A 26 31.40 -9.07 -12.44
CA GLU A 26 30.30 -9.95 -12.02
C GLU A 26 30.86 -11.22 -11.34
N SER A 27 31.90 -11.82 -11.91
CA SER A 27 32.52 -13.04 -11.35
C SER A 27 33.19 -12.80 -9.99
N ILE A 28 33.84 -11.66 -9.78
CA ILE A 28 34.47 -11.30 -8.49
C ILE A 28 33.38 -11.12 -7.43
N ASN A 29 32.34 -10.33 -7.72
CA ASN A 29 31.24 -10.11 -6.77
C ASN A 29 30.47 -11.39 -6.44
N GLU A 30 30.29 -12.31 -7.40
CA GLU A 30 29.70 -13.63 -7.11
C GLU A 30 30.58 -14.46 -6.16
N GLN A 31 31.91 -14.43 -6.31
CA GLN A 31 32.82 -15.15 -5.42
C GLN A 31 32.82 -14.57 -4.00
N LEU A 32 32.70 -13.24 -3.87
CA LEU A 32 32.66 -12.55 -2.57
C LEU A 32 31.41 -12.85 -1.74
N LYS A 33 30.35 -13.43 -2.33
CA LYS A 33 29.18 -13.90 -1.57
C LYS A 33 29.54 -15.01 -0.56
N THR A 34 30.59 -15.77 -0.84
CA THR A 34 31.04 -16.89 0.00
C THR A 34 32.46 -16.74 0.53
N HIS A 35 33.14 -15.65 0.18
CA HIS A 35 34.53 -15.39 0.56
C HIS A 35 34.71 -13.93 0.95
N THR A 36 35.36 -13.66 2.08
CA THR A 36 35.65 -12.29 2.53
C THR A 36 37.07 -11.91 2.16
N LEU A 37 37.21 -10.97 1.23
CA LEU A 37 38.49 -10.33 0.93
C LEU A 37 38.83 -9.32 2.04
N LYS A 38 40.13 -9.18 2.37
CA LYS A 38 40.60 -8.12 3.27
C LYS A 38 41.50 -7.16 2.52
N ILE A 39 41.14 -5.88 2.51
CA ILE A 39 41.96 -4.79 1.95
C ILE A 39 42.33 -3.87 3.11
N ASP A 40 43.63 -3.64 3.32
CA ASP A 40 44.15 -2.81 4.42
C ASP A 40 43.60 -3.20 5.80
N GLY A 41 43.37 -4.51 6.01
CA GLY A 41 42.82 -5.06 7.25
C GLY A 41 41.28 -5.03 7.35
N ASN A 42 40.59 -4.35 6.44
CA ASN A 42 39.13 -4.24 6.44
C ASN A 42 38.45 -5.29 5.55
N PRO A 43 37.36 -5.93 6.00
CA PRO A 43 36.61 -6.87 5.17
C PRO A 43 35.87 -6.15 4.04
N VAL A 44 36.02 -6.67 2.82
CA VAL A 44 35.39 -6.21 1.60
C VAL A 44 34.60 -7.37 1.01
N ASN A 45 33.28 -7.17 0.90
CA ASN A 45 32.34 -8.19 0.46
C ASN A 45 31.66 -7.83 -0.86
N LEU A 46 31.90 -6.62 -1.37
CA LEU A 46 31.33 -6.13 -2.62
C LEU A 46 32.24 -5.04 -3.22
N PHE A 47 32.20 -4.91 -4.54
CA PHE A 47 32.80 -3.81 -5.28
C PHE A 47 31.75 -2.99 -6.02
N GLU A 48 31.94 -1.67 -6.10
CA GLU A 48 31.40 -0.84 -7.17
C GLU A 48 32.30 -0.94 -8.41
N PHE A 49 31.75 -0.64 -9.58
CA PHE A 49 32.45 -0.72 -10.86
C PHE A 49 32.39 0.61 -11.59
N HIS A 50 33.52 1.22 -11.87
CA HIS A 50 33.57 2.48 -12.60
C HIS A 50 34.71 2.50 -13.62
N GLU A 51 34.37 2.61 -14.89
CA GLU A 51 35.33 2.70 -16.01
C GLU A 51 36.42 1.59 -15.97
N GLY A 52 36.00 0.35 -15.66
CA GLY A 52 36.89 -0.81 -15.57
C GLY A 52 37.63 -0.96 -14.24
N LYS A 53 37.46 -0.03 -13.30
CA LYS A 53 38.08 -0.09 -11.97
C LYS A 53 37.13 -0.68 -10.95
N LEU A 54 37.69 -1.49 -10.05
CA LEU A 54 37.02 -2.02 -8.88
C LEU A 54 37.18 -1.05 -7.71
N LEU A 55 36.07 -0.59 -7.15
CA LEU A 55 36.03 0.31 -6.00
C LEU A 55 35.51 -0.46 -4.77
N PRO A 56 36.34 -0.72 -3.75
CA PRO A 56 35.94 -1.58 -2.64
C PRO A 56 34.81 -0.95 -1.82
N MET A 57 33.79 -1.75 -1.52
CA MET A 57 32.76 -1.39 -0.54
C MET A 57 33.07 -2.09 0.79
N SER A 58 33.62 -1.33 1.73
CA SER A 58 33.81 -1.77 3.11
C SER A 58 32.48 -1.97 3.82
N GLN A 59 32.47 -2.78 4.87
CA GLN A 59 31.31 -2.88 5.76
C GLN A 59 31.01 -1.52 6.41
N ASN A 60 29.73 -1.13 6.43
CA ASN A 60 29.28 0.08 7.09
C ASN A 60 29.26 -0.12 8.62
N SER A 61 29.52 0.95 9.37
CA SER A 61 29.38 0.95 10.83
C SER A 61 27.92 0.92 11.26
N ILE A 62 27.64 0.40 12.46
CA ILE A 62 26.27 0.33 13.00
C ILE A 62 25.58 1.70 13.03
N SER A 63 26.31 2.77 13.39
CA SER A 63 25.76 4.13 13.42
C SER A 63 25.44 4.64 12.02
N LYS A 64 26.30 4.37 11.02
CA LYS A 64 26.01 4.72 9.63
C LYS A 64 24.75 4.01 9.14
N GLU A 65 24.63 2.70 9.40
CA GLU A 65 23.44 1.93 9.02
C GLU A 65 22.17 2.42 9.73
N ALA A 66 22.27 2.84 10.99
CA ALA A 66 21.14 3.41 11.72
C ALA A 66 20.65 4.72 11.07
N VAL A 67 21.57 5.60 10.63
CA VAL A 67 21.24 6.82 9.86
C VAL A 67 20.57 6.48 8.53
N VAL A 68 21.14 5.53 7.77
CA VAL A 68 20.58 5.09 6.48
C VAL A 68 19.16 4.55 6.67
N CYS A 69 18.95 3.74 7.70
CA CYS A 69 17.64 3.20 8.04
C CYS A 69 16.62 4.31 8.37
N GLU A 70 17.00 5.30 9.18
CA GLU A 70 16.12 6.41 9.55
C GLU A 70 15.76 7.29 8.35
N ILE A 71 16.74 7.60 7.48
CA ILE A 71 16.49 8.33 6.22
C ILE A 71 15.51 7.54 5.33
N SER A 72 15.75 6.24 5.15
CA SER A 72 14.89 5.36 4.38
C SER A 72 13.47 5.31 4.95
N ARG A 73 13.32 5.25 6.29
CA ARG A 73 12.03 5.26 6.98
C ARG A 73 11.26 6.56 6.71
N GLN A 74 11.91 7.72 6.83
CA GLN A 74 11.28 9.01 6.54
C GLN A 74 10.85 9.11 5.08
N LEU A 75 11.69 8.65 4.15
CA LEU A 75 11.38 8.64 2.72
C LEU A 75 10.25 7.67 2.36
N CYS A 76 10.21 6.49 3.00
CA CYS A 76 9.11 5.54 2.88
C CYS A 76 7.78 6.14 3.33
N ASN A 77 7.77 6.80 4.49
CA ASN A 77 6.60 7.48 5.02
C ASN A 77 6.10 8.55 4.05
N TRP A 78 7.01 9.40 3.54
CA TRP A 78 6.68 10.38 2.52
C TRP A 78 6.09 9.76 1.26
N ASN A 79 6.70 8.69 0.73
CA ASN A 79 6.25 7.99 -0.48
C ASN A 79 4.82 7.44 -0.33
N VAL A 80 4.46 6.98 0.87
CA VAL A 80 3.10 6.53 1.22
C VAL A 80 2.15 7.72 1.35
N TYR A 81 2.50 8.72 2.17
CA TYR A 81 1.62 9.86 2.47
C TYR A 81 1.29 10.70 1.23
N THR A 82 2.25 10.84 0.31
CA THR A 82 2.07 11.60 -0.93
C THR A 82 1.65 10.73 -2.11
N ARG A 83 1.42 9.43 -1.90
CA ARG A 83 0.97 8.45 -2.90
C ARG A 83 1.84 8.35 -4.15
N GLN A 84 3.13 8.65 -4.02
CA GLN A 84 4.09 8.59 -5.13
C GLN A 84 4.25 7.15 -5.62
N ASN A 85 4.07 6.16 -4.72
CA ASN A 85 4.11 4.73 -5.02
C ASN A 85 5.39 4.30 -5.76
N GLY A 86 6.49 5.02 -5.54
CA GLY A 86 7.82 4.64 -6.02
C GLY A 86 8.46 3.57 -5.15
N ILE A 87 9.67 3.17 -5.51
CA ILE A 87 10.49 2.19 -4.80
C ILE A 87 11.61 2.92 -4.07
N ILE A 88 11.83 2.56 -2.81
CA ILE A 88 12.98 2.98 -2.01
C ILE A 88 13.89 1.76 -1.84
N THR A 89 15.20 1.92 -2.05
CA THR A 89 16.20 0.86 -1.82
C THR A 89 17.27 1.36 -0.86
N THR A 90 17.81 0.45 -0.04
CA THR A 90 18.95 0.70 0.87
C THR A 90 20.15 -0.19 0.53
N SER A 91 21.35 0.35 0.72
CA SER A 91 22.71 -0.21 0.86
C SER A 91 23.17 -1.46 0.08
N GLN A 92 22.42 -2.03 -0.88
CA GLN A 92 22.93 -3.08 -1.80
C GLN A 92 22.27 -3.08 -3.19
N GLY A 93 21.42 -2.09 -3.50
CA GLY A 93 20.85 -1.94 -4.84
C GLY A 93 21.87 -1.29 -5.77
N GLY A 94 22.67 -2.08 -6.48
CA GLY A 94 23.55 -1.54 -7.52
C GLY A 94 22.74 -0.98 -8.69
N PHE A 95 23.05 0.24 -9.13
CA PHE A 95 22.46 0.85 -10.31
C PHE A 95 23.51 1.11 -11.37
N ASN A 96 23.14 0.89 -12.63
CA ASN A 96 24.01 1.22 -13.75
C ASN A 96 23.79 2.68 -14.18
N PHE A 97 24.68 3.58 -13.75
CA PHE A 97 24.73 5.00 -14.15
C PHE A 97 25.48 5.23 -15.48
N GLY A 98 25.99 4.15 -16.09
CA GLY A 98 26.75 4.20 -17.33
C GLY A 98 25.93 4.42 -18.59
N ASN A 99 26.59 4.79 -19.68
CA ASN A 99 26.01 4.72 -21.03
C ASN A 99 26.18 3.29 -21.59
N SER A 100 25.52 2.97 -22.71
CA SER A 100 25.55 1.63 -23.34
C SER A 100 26.94 1.00 -23.45
N ASP A 101 27.98 1.82 -23.68
CA ASP A 101 29.36 1.36 -23.94
C ASP A 101 30.30 1.48 -22.73
N GLN A 102 29.89 2.17 -21.66
CA GLN A 102 30.69 2.37 -20.44
C GLN A 102 29.82 2.18 -19.20
N ARG A 103 29.77 0.95 -18.68
CA ARG A 103 28.99 0.61 -17.49
C ARG A 103 29.62 1.23 -16.24
N THR A 104 28.78 1.77 -15.37
CA THR A 104 29.16 2.29 -14.05
C THR A 104 28.16 1.78 -13.03
N ILE A 105 28.54 0.79 -12.22
CA ILE A 105 27.68 0.20 -11.20
C ILE A 105 28.01 0.82 -9.85
N CYS A 106 27.06 1.57 -9.30
CA CYS A 106 27.20 2.20 -7.98
C CYS A 106 26.01 1.84 -7.09
N ALA A 107 26.24 1.74 -5.79
CA ALA A 107 25.27 1.37 -4.78
C ALA A 107 25.14 2.53 -3.77
N PRO A 108 24.27 3.52 -4.04
CA PRO A 108 24.03 4.61 -3.09
C PRO A 108 23.42 4.05 -1.79
N ASP A 109 23.72 4.70 -0.66
CA ASP A 109 23.21 4.28 0.64
C ASP A 109 21.66 4.27 0.69
N VAL A 110 21.00 5.28 0.08
CA VAL A 110 19.55 5.29 -0.17
C VAL A 110 19.26 5.75 -1.59
N ALA A 111 18.30 5.12 -2.26
CA ALA A 111 17.80 5.59 -3.55
C ALA A 111 16.28 5.53 -3.64
N PHE A 112 15.69 6.46 -4.41
CA PHE A 112 14.28 6.46 -4.76
C PHE A 112 14.06 6.45 -6.27
N ILE A 113 13.17 5.55 -6.70
CA ILE A 113 12.79 5.32 -8.09
C ILE A 113 11.29 5.57 -8.23
N PRO A 114 10.85 6.55 -9.03
CA PRO A 114 9.45 6.78 -9.32
C PRO A 114 8.73 5.57 -9.90
N LYS A 115 7.44 5.44 -9.58
CA LYS A 115 6.56 4.34 -9.99
C LYS A 115 6.59 4.06 -11.50
N ASN A 116 6.56 5.10 -12.32
CA ASN A 116 6.53 5.01 -13.78
C ASN A 116 7.85 4.45 -14.33
N ILE A 117 9.00 4.88 -13.78
CA ILE A 117 10.31 4.35 -14.16
C ILE A 117 10.38 2.88 -13.76
N TYR A 118 10.10 2.55 -12.50
CA TYR A 118 10.17 1.17 -12.01
C TYR A 118 9.28 0.21 -12.82
N ARG A 119 8.06 0.61 -13.17
CA ARG A 119 7.14 -0.20 -13.98
C ARG A 119 7.55 -0.38 -15.43
N SER A 120 8.44 0.47 -15.93
CA SER A 120 9.00 0.35 -17.29
C SER A 120 10.20 -0.59 -17.37
N LEU A 121 10.76 -1.01 -16.22
CA LEU A 121 11.95 -1.87 -16.20
C LEU A 121 11.61 -3.30 -16.61
N ASP A 122 12.46 -3.88 -17.47
CA ASP A 122 12.39 -5.28 -17.86
C ASP A 122 13.05 -6.22 -16.83
N HIS A 123 12.91 -7.53 -17.05
CA HIS A 123 13.47 -8.54 -16.14
C HIS A 123 15.00 -8.49 -16.03
N GLN A 124 15.72 -8.13 -17.10
CA GLN A 124 17.17 -8.01 -17.04
C GLN A 124 17.56 -6.80 -16.19
N GLN A 125 16.90 -5.66 -16.36
CA GLN A 125 17.14 -4.45 -15.59
C GLN A 125 16.78 -4.59 -14.10
N GLN A 126 15.78 -5.41 -13.77
CA GLN A 126 15.34 -5.63 -12.38
C GLN A 126 16.23 -6.60 -11.60
N TRP A 127 16.72 -7.65 -12.26
CA TRP A 127 17.37 -8.77 -11.59
C TRP A 127 18.85 -8.92 -11.92
N THR A 128 19.37 -8.09 -12.82
CA THR A 128 20.78 -8.05 -13.22
C THR A 128 21.21 -6.62 -13.48
N PHE A 129 22.50 -6.37 -13.69
CA PHE A 129 22.99 -5.08 -14.16
C PHE A 129 22.99 -4.96 -15.70
N LYS A 130 22.29 -5.85 -16.41
CA LYS A 130 22.17 -5.90 -17.88
C LYS A 130 20.89 -5.20 -18.35
N GLY A 131 20.84 -4.85 -19.63
CA GLY A 131 19.77 -4.03 -20.21
C GLY A 131 20.15 -2.54 -20.28
N GLN A 132 19.19 -1.70 -20.68
CA GLN A 132 19.39 -0.25 -20.75
C GLN A 132 19.59 0.31 -19.34
N SER A 133 20.52 1.24 -19.18
CA SER A 133 20.73 1.93 -17.90
C SER A 133 19.50 2.76 -17.51
N PHE A 134 19.25 2.83 -16.21
CA PHE A 134 18.27 3.73 -15.63
C PHE A 134 18.87 4.32 -14.36
N THR A 135 18.47 5.56 -14.07
CA THR A 135 19.04 6.35 -12.97
C THR A 135 17.95 6.62 -11.94
N PRO A 136 18.17 6.32 -10.64
CA PRO A 136 17.26 6.73 -9.59
C PRO A 136 17.08 8.26 -9.61
N THR A 137 15.88 8.73 -9.29
CA THR A 137 15.58 10.18 -9.34
C THR A 137 16.05 10.92 -8.09
N PHE A 138 16.31 10.18 -7.01
CA PHE A 138 16.90 10.71 -5.79
C PHE A 138 17.84 9.68 -5.18
N VAL A 139 19.00 10.14 -4.72
CA VAL A 139 20.05 9.33 -4.09
C VAL A 139 20.59 10.06 -2.87
N VAL A 140 20.97 9.29 -1.84
CA VAL A 140 21.60 9.79 -0.62
C VAL A 140 22.84 8.96 -0.36
N GLU A 141 23.91 9.64 0.04
CA GLU A 141 25.11 9.03 0.59
C GLU A 141 25.34 9.56 2.00
N VAL A 142 25.75 8.66 2.89
CA VAL A 142 26.05 8.94 4.29
C VAL A 142 27.52 8.64 4.53
N ALA A 143 28.27 9.64 4.99
CA ALA A 143 29.65 9.45 5.42
C ALA A 143 29.88 9.99 6.82
N VAL A 144 30.80 9.34 7.52
CA VAL A 144 31.37 9.88 8.76
C VAL A 144 32.56 10.74 8.36
N VAL A 145 32.42 12.06 8.52
CA VAL A 145 33.49 13.00 8.25
C VAL A 145 34.21 13.26 9.58
N GLN A 146 35.33 12.57 9.80
CA GLN A 146 36.28 12.95 10.86
C GLN A 146 37.08 14.14 10.36
N GLU A 147 37.52 15.05 11.23
CA GLU A 147 38.16 16.34 10.89
C GLU A 147 39.13 16.25 9.70
N GLY A 148 38.60 16.53 8.50
CA GLY A 148 39.26 16.26 7.23
C GLY A 148 38.28 16.53 6.09
N TYR A 149 38.65 17.40 5.15
CA TYR A 149 37.81 17.73 4.00
C TYR A 149 37.79 16.61 2.93
N GLN A 150 38.55 15.52 3.11
CA GLN A 150 38.80 14.55 2.04
C GLN A 150 37.59 13.67 1.76
N GLU A 151 36.94 13.13 2.79
CA GLU A 151 35.74 12.28 2.66
C GLU A 151 34.58 13.05 2.04
N TYR A 152 34.45 14.33 2.41
CA TYR A 152 33.49 15.24 1.79
C TYR A 152 33.83 15.48 0.31
N ASN A 153 35.10 15.74 -0.02
CA ASN A 153 35.54 15.96 -1.40
C ASN A 153 35.36 14.70 -2.26
N ASP A 154 35.61 13.52 -1.71
CA ASP A 154 35.44 12.25 -2.39
C ASP A 154 33.95 12.00 -2.70
N LEU A 155 33.05 12.30 -1.75
CA LEU A 155 31.61 12.28 -1.96
C LEU A 155 31.14 13.33 -2.98
N ASP A 156 31.55 14.59 -2.84
CA ASP A 156 31.19 15.67 -3.78
C ASP A 156 31.63 15.32 -5.21
N LYS A 157 32.84 14.75 -5.35
CA LYS A 157 33.34 14.22 -6.62
C LYS A 157 32.46 13.06 -7.14
N LYS A 158 32.12 12.08 -6.29
CA LYS A 158 31.20 10.97 -6.65
C LYS A 158 29.87 11.50 -7.17
N PHE A 159 29.27 12.49 -6.50
CA PHE A 159 28.03 13.12 -6.95
C PHE A 159 28.20 13.82 -8.31
N ARG A 160 29.24 14.62 -8.49
CA ARG A 160 29.46 15.39 -9.73
C ARG A 160 29.78 14.52 -10.94
N GLU A 161 30.62 13.51 -10.74
CA GLU A 161 31.21 12.72 -11.84
C GLU A 161 30.41 11.47 -12.17
N ILE A 162 29.67 10.91 -11.19
CA ILE A 162 28.92 9.66 -11.36
C ILE A 162 27.42 9.94 -11.37
N TYR A 163 26.84 10.43 -10.26
CA TYR A 163 25.38 10.54 -10.15
C TYR A 163 24.77 11.64 -11.02
N LEU A 164 25.42 12.81 -11.11
CA LEU A 164 24.91 13.96 -11.85
C LEU A 164 25.38 14.01 -13.31
N ARG A 165 26.19 13.06 -13.77
CA ARG A 165 26.71 13.01 -15.15
C ARG A 165 25.58 12.91 -16.18
N GLN A 166 24.53 12.15 -15.89
CA GLN A 166 23.32 12.07 -16.73
C GLN A 166 22.29 13.18 -16.47
N ALA A 167 22.28 13.75 -15.26
CA ALA A 167 21.36 14.83 -14.89
C ALA A 167 21.60 16.13 -15.68
N ARG A 168 22.72 16.25 -16.41
CA ARG A 168 22.97 17.36 -17.34
C ARG A 168 22.05 17.37 -18.58
N GLN A 169 21.35 16.27 -18.89
CA GLN A 169 20.38 16.20 -20.00
C GLN A 169 18.91 16.32 -19.55
N LEU A 170 18.60 16.06 -18.28
CA LEU A 170 17.29 16.35 -17.69
C LEU A 170 17.35 17.81 -17.22
N ALA A 171 16.41 18.65 -17.63
CA ALA A 171 16.30 20.02 -17.10
C ALA A 171 16.45 19.97 -15.57
N LEU A 172 17.14 20.95 -14.96
CA LEU A 172 17.19 21.10 -13.51
C LEU A 172 15.76 21.24 -12.98
N VAL A 173 15.13 20.11 -12.70
CA VAL A 173 13.84 20.01 -12.05
C VAL A 173 14.14 20.36 -10.60
N ASP A 174 13.57 21.46 -10.11
CA ASP A 174 13.66 21.84 -8.71
C ASP A 174 13.39 20.60 -7.83
N GLY A 175 14.17 20.41 -6.77
CA GLY A 175 14.01 19.28 -5.84
C GLY A 175 12.58 19.16 -5.31
N GLY A 176 11.85 20.29 -5.23
CA GLY A 176 10.43 20.34 -4.90
C GLY A 176 9.49 19.67 -5.90
N SER A 177 9.91 19.47 -7.15
CA SER A 177 9.17 18.71 -8.17
C SER A 177 9.51 17.22 -8.17
N ILE A 178 10.68 16.84 -7.66
CA ILE A 178 11.13 15.44 -7.55
C ILE A 178 10.60 14.79 -6.26
N LEU A 179 10.74 15.48 -5.12
CA LEU A 179 10.20 15.06 -3.83
C LEU A 179 9.27 16.16 -3.24
N PRO A 180 8.05 16.35 -3.79
CA PRO A 180 7.16 17.41 -3.32
C PRO A 180 6.89 17.36 -1.82
N GLY A 181 7.28 18.42 -1.11
CA GLY A 181 7.06 18.58 0.32
C GLY A 181 7.85 17.61 1.21
N PHE A 182 8.85 16.90 0.68
CA PHE A 182 9.74 16.09 1.51
C PHE A 182 10.68 16.98 2.31
N ILE A 183 10.66 16.84 3.64
CA ILE A 183 11.56 17.52 4.55
C ILE A 183 12.22 16.47 5.43
N LEU A 184 13.55 16.37 5.35
CA LEU A 184 14.32 15.48 6.20
C LEU A 184 14.37 16.04 7.62
N LYS A 185 13.90 15.26 8.59
CA LYS A 185 13.96 15.60 10.01
C LYS A 185 15.32 15.20 10.56
N VAL A 186 16.26 16.14 10.57
CA VAL A 186 17.64 15.92 11.05
C VAL A 186 17.67 15.53 12.52
N GLN A 187 16.80 16.12 13.36
CA GLN A 187 16.75 15.80 14.78
C GLN A 187 16.52 14.30 15.05
N THR A 188 15.65 13.63 14.29
CA THR A 188 15.40 12.20 14.51
C THR A 188 16.57 11.33 14.04
N ILE A 189 17.42 11.84 13.15
CA ILE A 189 18.68 11.22 12.76
C ILE A 189 19.69 11.35 13.91
N ASP A 190 19.81 12.55 14.49
CA ASP A 190 20.69 12.81 15.63
C ASP A 190 20.28 11.94 16.83
N ASP A 191 18.98 11.85 17.14
CA ASP A 191 18.44 11.01 18.19
C ASP A 191 18.79 9.52 17.97
N THR A 192 18.83 9.08 16.70
CA THR A 192 19.12 7.67 16.33
C THR A 192 20.57 7.28 16.62
N ILE A 193 21.51 8.22 16.54
CA ILE A 193 22.94 7.99 16.79
C ILE A 193 23.41 8.49 18.16
N SER A 194 22.53 9.18 18.90
CA SER A 194 22.82 9.69 20.23
C SER A 194 22.93 8.55 21.24
N GLN A 195 24.05 8.50 21.97
CA GLN A 195 24.23 7.59 23.11
C GLN A 195 23.69 8.17 24.42
N GLU A 196 23.32 9.46 24.41
CA GLU A 196 22.66 10.10 25.54
C GLU A 196 21.22 9.59 25.62
N TYR A 197 21.00 8.61 26.50
CA TYR A 197 19.68 8.43 27.08
C TYR A 197 19.36 9.73 27.83
N SER A 198 18.62 10.63 27.21
CA SER A 198 17.81 11.56 27.97
C SER A 198 16.71 10.73 28.64
N GLU A 199 17.07 10.04 29.74
CA GLU A 199 16.12 9.81 30.81
C GLU A 199 15.74 11.21 31.33
N SER A 200 14.86 11.90 30.60
CA SER A 200 13.94 12.77 31.31
C SER A 200 13.22 11.84 32.26
N SER A 201 13.55 11.94 33.53
CA SER A 201 12.92 11.23 34.64
C SER A 201 11.44 11.57 34.70
N SER A 202 10.64 11.07 33.76
CA SER A 202 9.33 10.58 34.10
C SER A 202 9.58 9.17 34.55
N SER A 203 9.54 8.97 35.88
CA SER A 203 9.31 7.68 36.50
C SER A 203 8.66 6.71 35.52
N GLU A 204 9.21 5.50 35.38
CA GLU A 204 8.44 4.35 34.91
C GLU A 204 7.21 4.24 35.80
N SER A 205 6.18 5.01 35.50
CA SER A 205 4.83 4.66 35.87
C SER A 205 4.59 3.40 35.10
N ASP A 206 4.24 2.34 35.81
CA ASP A 206 3.45 1.21 35.35
C ASP A 206 2.10 1.74 34.80
N GLY A 207 2.24 2.51 33.73
CA GLY A 207 1.39 3.62 33.36
C GLY A 207 0.75 3.23 32.06
N THR A 208 -0.49 2.80 32.19
CA THR A 208 -1.34 2.47 31.08
C THR A 208 -1.46 3.68 30.15
N ILE A 209 -1.00 3.54 28.90
CA ILE A 209 -1.01 4.56 27.86
C ILE A 209 -2.40 4.56 27.22
N ASP A 210 -3.19 5.57 27.53
CA ASP A 210 -4.47 5.78 26.87
C ASP A 210 -4.26 6.38 25.48
N CYS A 211 -4.91 5.81 24.48
CA CYS A 211 -4.91 6.42 23.16
C CYS A 211 -5.66 7.78 23.22
N PRO A 212 -5.06 8.89 22.74
CA PRO A 212 -5.71 10.20 22.81
C PRO A 212 -6.87 10.36 21.81
N LYS A 213 -7.13 9.33 21.00
CA LYS A 213 -8.13 9.34 19.93
C LYS A 213 -9.21 8.27 20.10
N CYS A 214 -9.02 7.30 20.99
CA CYS A 214 -10.05 6.35 21.38
C CYS A 214 -9.78 5.85 22.80
N SER A 215 -10.81 5.38 23.49
CA SER A 215 -10.71 4.94 24.89
C SER A 215 -9.99 3.59 25.07
N VAL A 216 -9.08 3.22 24.15
CA VAL A 216 -8.28 2.00 24.24
C VAL A 216 -6.97 2.33 24.93
N THR A 217 -6.60 1.47 25.86
CA THR A 217 -5.46 1.65 26.74
C THR A 217 -4.42 0.56 26.49
N PHE A 218 -3.14 0.91 26.59
CA PHE A 218 -2.01 0.03 26.27
C PHE A 218 -1.02 -0.02 27.42
N SER A 219 -0.43 -1.18 27.69
CA SER A 219 0.62 -1.33 28.69
C SER A 219 2.02 -0.98 28.17
N ASN A 220 2.17 -0.77 26.85
CA ASN A 220 3.45 -0.46 26.24
C ASN A 220 3.30 0.42 24.98
N ASN A 221 4.35 1.18 24.70
CA ASN A 221 4.40 2.12 23.57
C ASN A 221 4.31 1.45 22.21
N TYR A 222 4.77 0.20 22.07
CA TYR A 222 4.72 -0.51 20.78
C TYR A 222 3.29 -0.86 20.38
N ASP A 223 2.50 -1.45 21.30
CA ASP A 223 1.09 -1.75 21.05
C ASP A 223 0.27 -0.48 20.83
N PHE A 224 0.57 0.58 21.58
CA PHE A 224 -0.03 1.90 21.36
C PHE A 224 0.29 2.44 19.95
N MET A 225 1.57 2.47 19.54
CA MET A 225 1.98 2.99 18.23
C MET A 225 1.41 2.16 17.09
N LYS A 226 1.43 0.83 17.20
CA LYS A 226 0.80 -0.08 16.23
C LYS A 226 -0.70 0.17 16.11
N HIS A 227 -1.39 0.34 17.24
CA HIS A 227 -2.80 0.72 17.24
C HIS A 227 -3.02 2.09 16.60
N PHE A 228 -2.24 3.10 16.99
CA PHE A 228 -2.39 4.46 16.48
C PHE A 228 -2.16 4.51 14.98
N GLU A 229 -1.16 3.79 14.47
CA GLU A 229 -0.90 3.68 13.04
C GLU A 229 -2.06 3.01 12.30
N ASN A 230 -2.54 1.86 12.75
CA ASN A 230 -3.55 1.10 12.04
C ASN A 230 -4.96 1.69 12.19
N SER A 231 -5.32 2.13 13.39
CA SER A 231 -6.66 2.60 13.75
C SER A 231 -6.85 4.10 13.57
N HIS A 232 -5.78 4.89 13.52
CA HIS A 232 -5.86 6.36 13.48
C HIS A 232 -5.02 7.03 12.40
N ALA A 233 -3.87 6.47 11.98
CA ALA A 233 -3.01 7.02 10.94
C ALA A 233 -3.39 6.49 9.54
N ARG A 234 -3.70 5.19 9.39
CA ARG A 234 -4.23 4.61 8.14
C ARG A 234 -5.69 4.99 7.92
N ARG A 235 -6.48 5.06 9.00
CA ARG A 235 -7.81 5.69 9.04
C ARG A 235 -7.78 7.22 9.07
N TRP A 236 -6.62 7.87 9.05
CA TRP A 236 -6.50 9.34 9.08
C TRP A 236 -7.22 10.01 7.91
N HIS A 237 -7.36 9.31 6.79
CA HIS A 237 -8.13 9.77 5.64
C HIS A 237 -9.63 10.01 5.95
N LEU A 238 -10.17 9.40 7.01
CA LEU A 238 -11.53 9.64 7.49
C LEU A 238 -11.64 10.87 8.39
N LYS A 239 -10.56 11.31 9.04
CA LYS A 239 -10.58 12.50 9.92
C LYS A 239 -10.65 13.82 9.14
N ASN A 240 -10.37 13.79 7.84
CA ASN A 240 -10.57 14.92 6.93
C ASN A 240 -11.93 14.85 6.22
N LEU A 241 -12.77 13.87 6.53
CA LEU A 241 -14.15 13.80 6.05
C LEU A 241 -15.06 14.33 7.15
N ASP A 242 -15.81 15.39 6.84
CA ASP A 242 -16.79 15.96 7.77
C ASP A 242 -17.89 14.95 8.14
N LYS A 243 -18.19 14.03 7.23
CA LYS A 243 -19.19 12.96 7.40
C LYS A 243 -18.75 11.68 6.68
N VAL A 244 -19.09 10.55 7.28
CA VAL A 244 -18.95 9.21 6.68
C VAL A 244 -20.35 8.59 6.56
N PRO A 245 -20.73 8.03 5.40
CA PRO A 245 -22.02 7.38 5.27
C PRO A 245 -22.04 6.09 6.11
N ASN A 246 -23.04 5.95 6.96
CA ASN A 246 -23.39 4.72 7.65
C ASN A 246 -23.83 3.63 6.66
N HIS A 247 -24.58 4.02 5.61
CA HIS A 247 -24.98 3.15 4.52
C HIS A 247 -24.47 3.69 3.18
N LEU A 248 -23.56 2.94 2.56
CA LEU A 248 -23.04 3.18 1.22
C LEU A 248 -23.71 2.22 0.23
N ALA A 249 -24.18 2.73 -0.90
CA ALA A 249 -24.57 1.94 -2.04
C ALA A 249 -23.59 2.10 -3.20
N VAL A 250 -23.45 1.05 -3.99
CA VAL A 250 -22.54 1.01 -5.13
C VAL A 250 -23.22 0.31 -6.30
N LEU A 251 -23.17 0.91 -7.49
CA LEU A 251 -23.69 0.34 -8.73
C LEU A 251 -22.55 -0.18 -9.59
N PHE A 252 -22.58 -1.47 -9.93
CA PHE A 252 -21.65 -2.08 -10.87
C PHE A 252 -22.27 -2.21 -12.25
N TRP A 253 -21.61 -1.59 -13.23
CA TRP A 253 -22.04 -1.65 -14.62
C TRP A 253 -21.46 -2.87 -15.37
N GLY A 254 -22.27 -3.50 -16.21
CA GLY A 254 -21.84 -4.59 -17.09
C GLY A 254 -21.76 -5.97 -16.42
N GLU A 255 -21.19 -6.93 -17.14
CA GLU A 255 -21.12 -8.34 -16.72
C GLU A 255 -20.15 -8.54 -15.55
N ILE A 256 -20.61 -9.26 -14.52
CA ILE A 256 -19.78 -9.54 -13.34
C ILE A 256 -19.05 -10.87 -13.53
N LYS A 257 -17.75 -10.76 -13.85
CA LYS A 257 -16.82 -11.91 -13.93
C LYS A 257 -16.04 -12.07 -12.63
N GLU A 258 -15.26 -13.14 -12.51
CA GLU A 258 -14.44 -13.44 -11.33
C GLU A 258 -13.57 -12.25 -10.87
N LYS A 259 -13.00 -11.50 -11.83
CA LYS A 259 -12.22 -10.29 -11.51
C LYS A 259 -13.05 -9.24 -10.75
N ARG A 260 -14.27 -8.96 -11.20
CA ARG A 260 -15.20 -8.03 -10.55
C ARG A 260 -15.63 -8.52 -9.17
N LEU A 261 -15.79 -9.84 -8.99
CA LEU A 261 -16.06 -10.42 -7.67
C LEU A 261 -14.91 -10.19 -6.68
N LYS A 262 -13.66 -10.31 -7.14
CA LYS A 262 -12.48 -9.98 -6.32
C LYS A 262 -12.41 -8.50 -5.99
N GLU A 263 -12.73 -7.62 -6.96
CA GLU A 263 -12.84 -6.17 -6.73
C GLU A 263 -13.94 -5.84 -5.72
N ALA A 264 -15.10 -6.51 -5.79
CA ALA A 264 -16.18 -6.38 -4.81
C ALA A 264 -15.74 -6.81 -3.41
N ALA A 265 -14.98 -7.90 -3.29
CA ALA A 265 -14.45 -8.36 -2.01
C ALA A 265 -13.47 -7.35 -1.39
N GLN A 266 -12.61 -6.74 -2.21
CA GLN A 266 -11.72 -5.66 -1.79
C GLN A 266 -12.52 -4.43 -1.35
N LEU A 267 -13.55 -4.05 -2.10
CA LEU A 267 -14.46 -2.96 -1.75
C LEU A 267 -15.13 -3.19 -0.38
N CYS A 268 -15.54 -4.42 -0.07
CA CYS A 268 -16.10 -4.75 1.25
C CYS A 268 -15.09 -4.48 2.38
N CYS A 269 -13.82 -4.88 2.20
CA CYS A 269 -12.76 -4.60 3.16
C CYS A 269 -12.55 -3.09 3.32
N TRP A 270 -12.52 -2.33 2.22
CA TRP A 270 -12.37 -0.88 2.25
C TRP A 270 -13.57 -0.17 2.89
N ALA A 271 -14.79 -0.63 2.65
CA ALA A 271 -15.99 -0.06 3.24
C ALA A 271 -15.93 -0.17 4.77
N TRP A 272 -15.60 -1.34 5.30
CA TRP A 272 -15.42 -1.55 6.73
C TRP A 272 -14.27 -0.68 7.31
N CYS A 273 -13.12 -0.63 6.61
CA CYS A 273 -12.01 0.25 7.00
C CYS A 273 -12.44 1.72 7.08
N SER A 274 -13.34 2.13 6.19
CA SER A 274 -13.86 3.49 6.09
C SER A 274 -14.92 3.82 7.15
N GLY A 275 -15.30 2.85 8.00
CA GLY A 275 -16.30 3.05 9.05
C GLY A 275 -17.75 2.88 8.60
N ILE A 276 -17.97 2.42 7.37
CA ILE A 276 -19.31 2.11 6.85
C ILE A 276 -19.86 0.87 7.57
N LYS A 277 -21.16 0.89 7.89
CA LYS A 277 -21.85 -0.21 8.59
C LYS A 277 -22.68 -1.08 7.66
N VAL A 278 -23.20 -0.49 6.60
CA VAL A 278 -23.99 -1.17 5.58
C VAL A 278 -23.44 -0.83 4.20
N LEU A 279 -23.12 -1.86 3.41
CA LEU A 279 -22.71 -1.73 2.02
C LEU A 279 -23.72 -2.45 1.13
N SER A 280 -24.37 -1.74 0.21
CA SER A 280 -25.25 -2.34 -0.77
C SER A 280 -24.62 -2.33 -2.15
N ILE A 281 -24.46 -3.50 -2.78
CA ILE A 281 -23.86 -3.63 -4.11
C ILE A 281 -24.94 -4.05 -5.09
N TYR A 282 -25.15 -3.21 -6.10
CA TYR A 282 -26.14 -3.39 -7.15
C TYR A 282 -25.51 -3.92 -8.42
N ASP A 283 -26.13 -4.96 -8.99
CA ASP A 283 -25.90 -5.40 -10.36
C ASP A 283 -27.23 -5.70 -11.06
N VAL A 284 -27.34 -5.36 -12.34
CA VAL A 284 -28.61 -5.48 -13.08
C VAL A 284 -29.03 -6.95 -13.28
N LYS A 285 -28.09 -7.88 -13.40
CA LYS A 285 -28.32 -9.24 -13.93
C LYS A 285 -28.39 -10.32 -12.84
N ASP A 286 -28.42 -9.94 -11.57
CA ASP A 286 -28.32 -10.85 -10.42
C ASP A 286 -27.00 -11.66 -10.37
N ASP A 287 -25.98 -11.25 -11.12
CA ASP A 287 -24.71 -11.98 -11.18
C ASP A 287 -24.06 -12.04 -9.78
N LEU A 288 -24.13 -10.96 -8.99
CA LEU A 288 -23.60 -10.96 -7.62
C LEU A 288 -24.44 -11.86 -6.71
N LYS A 289 -25.78 -11.76 -6.78
CA LYS A 289 -26.67 -12.60 -5.98
C LYS A 289 -26.44 -14.08 -6.25
N ASN A 290 -26.29 -14.46 -7.52
CA ASN A 290 -26.01 -15.83 -7.95
C ASN A 290 -24.64 -16.34 -7.47
N ASN A 291 -23.68 -15.43 -7.24
CA ASN A 291 -22.33 -15.74 -6.78
C ASN A 291 -22.07 -15.33 -5.31
N ALA A 292 -23.11 -15.13 -4.49
CA ALA A 292 -22.97 -14.60 -3.13
C ALA A 292 -22.03 -15.42 -2.23
N GLN A 293 -22.09 -16.76 -2.33
CA GLN A 293 -21.21 -17.65 -1.56
C GLN A 293 -19.75 -17.54 -2.01
N LEU A 294 -19.52 -17.42 -3.31
CA LEU A 294 -18.18 -17.22 -3.87
C LEU A 294 -17.62 -15.85 -3.48
N LEU A 295 -18.47 -14.81 -3.46
CA LEU A 295 -18.09 -13.50 -2.95
C LEU A 295 -17.71 -13.56 -1.47
N GLN A 296 -18.49 -14.25 -0.62
CA GLN A 296 -18.16 -14.43 0.80
C GLN A 296 -16.79 -15.12 0.96
N SER A 297 -16.48 -16.16 0.19
CA SER A 297 -15.18 -16.84 0.29
C SER A 297 -14.00 -15.97 -0.14
N TYR A 298 -14.18 -15.11 -1.14
CA TYR A 298 -13.18 -14.09 -1.49
C TYR A 298 -13.04 -13.05 -0.38
N ILE A 299 -14.14 -12.57 0.20
CA ILE A 299 -14.10 -11.63 1.33
C ILE A 299 -13.33 -12.25 2.49
N ASP A 300 -13.60 -13.49 2.86
CA ASP A 300 -12.90 -14.17 3.96
C ASP A 300 -11.39 -14.29 3.68
N THR A 301 -11.03 -14.62 2.43
CA THR A 301 -9.63 -14.76 2.00
C THR A 301 -8.90 -13.42 1.99
N PHE A 302 -9.53 -12.38 1.44
CA PHE A 302 -9.00 -11.03 1.44
C PHE A 302 -8.90 -10.49 2.85
N SER A 303 -9.92 -10.67 3.68
CA SER A 303 -9.95 -10.18 5.06
C SER A 303 -8.79 -10.76 5.88
N ARG A 304 -8.49 -12.06 5.76
CA ARG A 304 -7.34 -12.66 6.47
C ARG A 304 -5.99 -12.07 6.04
N HIS A 305 -5.80 -11.77 4.75
CA HIS A 305 -4.58 -11.14 4.26
C HIS A 305 -4.52 -9.64 4.59
N PHE A 306 -5.65 -8.96 4.45
CA PHE A 306 -5.77 -7.51 4.57
C PHE A 306 -5.70 -7.06 6.03
N PHE A 307 -6.24 -7.87 6.95
CA PHE A 307 -6.26 -7.64 8.39
C PHE A 307 -5.25 -8.52 9.16
N ILE A 308 -4.22 -9.07 8.49
CA ILE A 308 -3.24 -10.02 9.07
C ILE A 308 -2.53 -9.51 10.33
N HIS A 309 -2.45 -8.19 10.51
CA HIS A 309 -1.81 -7.56 11.67
C HIS A 309 -2.80 -6.99 12.70
N GLU A 310 -4.11 -7.14 12.46
CA GLU A 310 -5.17 -6.70 13.37
C GLU A 310 -5.44 -7.75 14.45
N LYS A 311 -5.73 -7.30 15.67
CA LYS A 311 -6.14 -8.20 16.78
C LYS A 311 -7.53 -8.82 16.55
N PHE A 312 -8.32 -8.24 15.64
CA PHE A 312 -9.69 -8.63 15.32
C PHE A 312 -9.89 -8.62 13.81
N ILE A 313 -10.35 -9.74 13.25
CA ILE A 313 -10.78 -9.83 11.86
C ILE A 313 -12.28 -9.50 11.83
N PRO A 314 -12.71 -8.49 11.07
CA PRO A 314 -14.11 -8.09 11.04
C PRO A 314 -15.00 -9.17 10.45
N ILE A 315 -16.18 -9.31 11.05
CA ILE A 315 -17.25 -10.17 10.55
C ILE A 315 -17.98 -9.40 9.46
N ILE A 316 -17.58 -9.64 8.21
CA ILE A 316 -18.27 -9.12 7.02
C ILE A 316 -19.26 -10.18 6.54
N ARG A 317 -20.55 -9.85 6.54
CA ARG A 317 -21.62 -10.79 6.16
C ARG A 317 -22.29 -10.38 4.87
N VAL A 318 -22.27 -11.26 3.88
CA VAL A 318 -23.01 -11.08 2.62
C VAL A 318 -24.41 -11.67 2.75
N THR A 319 -25.40 -10.88 2.33
CA THR A 319 -26.80 -11.31 2.17
C THR A 319 -27.30 -10.88 0.80
N ALA A 320 -28.17 -11.68 0.20
CA ALA A 320 -28.82 -11.36 -1.06
C ALA A 320 -30.30 -11.11 -0.81
N LEU A 321 -30.80 -9.95 -1.23
CA LEU A 321 -32.20 -9.60 -1.03
C LEU A 321 -33.11 -10.54 -1.83
N GLY A 322 -34.17 -11.06 -1.19
CA GLY A 322 -35.11 -11.99 -1.81
C GLY A 322 -34.67 -13.46 -1.90
N VAL A 323 -33.43 -13.79 -1.49
CA VAL A 323 -32.94 -15.19 -1.44
C VAL A 323 -32.98 -15.67 0.01
N SER A 324 -33.79 -16.69 0.30
CA SER A 324 -33.75 -17.40 1.59
C SER A 324 -32.46 -18.21 1.68
N THR A 325 -31.36 -17.55 2.03
CA THR A 325 -30.09 -18.22 2.29
C THR A 325 -30.21 -18.96 3.62
N LYS A 326 -30.42 -20.28 3.56
CA LYS A 326 -30.23 -21.19 4.70
C LYS A 326 -28.75 -21.23 5.06
N TYR A 327 -28.24 -20.20 5.74
CA TYR A 327 -27.00 -20.32 6.47
C TYR A 327 -27.27 -21.20 7.69
N SER A 328 -26.48 -22.27 7.85
CA SER A 328 -26.53 -23.15 9.01
C SER A 328 -26.53 -22.32 10.29
N ASN A 329 -27.60 -22.46 11.06
CA ASN A 329 -27.67 -22.02 12.46
C ASN A 329 -26.63 -22.80 13.25
N ASN A 330 -25.44 -22.24 13.39
CA ASN A 330 -24.48 -22.54 14.43
C ASN A 330 -23.42 -21.44 14.41
N GLU A 331 -23.79 -20.25 14.86
CA GLU A 331 -22.87 -19.31 15.50
C GLU A 331 -23.67 -18.20 16.17
N SER A 332 -23.12 -17.73 17.29
CA SER A 332 -23.71 -16.86 18.30
C SER A 332 -24.38 -15.59 17.74
N SER A 333 -25.28 -15.04 18.55
CA SER A 333 -26.06 -13.80 18.43
C SER A 333 -25.26 -12.50 18.25
N ASN A 334 -24.19 -12.48 17.45
CA ASN A 334 -23.40 -11.28 17.18
C ASN A 334 -23.79 -10.67 15.83
N LEU A 335 -24.17 -9.40 15.87
CA LEU A 335 -24.38 -8.56 14.68
C LEU A 335 -23.07 -8.46 13.87
N PRO A 336 -23.11 -8.46 12.53
CA PRO A 336 -21.91 -8.30 11.71
C PRO A 336 -21.33 -6.89 11.86
N ASP A 337 -20.00 -6.77 11.75
CA ASP A 337 -19.31 -5.48 11.78
C ASP A 337 -19.56 -4.66 10.51
N LEU A 338 -19.77 -5.34 9.38
CA LEU A 338 -20.25 -4.80 8.12
C LEU A 338 -21.30 -5.74 7.53
N GLN A 339 -22.49 -5.19 7.27
CA GLN A 339 -23.55 -5.87 6.55
C GLN A 339 -23.44 -5.55 5.05
N VAL A 340 -23.28 -6.58 4.21
CA VAL A 340 -23.23 -6.45 2.75
C VAL A 340 -24.54 -6.96 2.16
N ASN A 341 -25.27 -6.10 1.45
CA ASN A 341 -26.52 -6.42 0.79
C ASN A 341 -26.31 -6.47 -0.72
N LEU A 342 -26.63 -7.59 -1.34
CA LEU A 342 -26.62 -7.73 -2.80
C LEU A 342 -28.03 -7.45 -3.30
N ILE A 343 -28.14 -6.45 -4.16
CA ILE A 343 -29.39 -5.98 -4.74
C ILE A 343 -29.32 -5.99 -6.27
N SER A 344 -30.48 -6.06 -6.92
CA SER A 344 -30.58 -6.11 -8.36
C SER A 344 -31.80 -5.37 -8.89
N TYR A 345 -31.98 -5.41 -10.21
CA TYR A 345 -33.13 -4.80 -10.88
C TYR A 345 -34.48 -5.28 -10.31
N ALA A 346 -34.56 -6.54 -9.88
CA ALA A 346 -35.78 -7.10 -9.29
C ALA A 346 -36.17 -6.44 -7.96
N ASP A 347 -35.21 -5.91 -7.20
CA ASP A 347 -35.47 -5.26 -5.91
C ASP A 347 -35.95 -3.80 -6.05
N GLY A 348 -35.98 -3.26 -7.26
CA GLY A 348 -36.46 -1.91 -7.54
C GLY A 348 -37.96 -1.87 -7.80
N ARG A 349 -38.34 -1.44 -9.00
CA ARG A 349 -39.75 -1.21 -9.36
C ARG A 349 -40.61 -2.47 -9.22
N THR A 350 -40.05 -3.63 -9.56
CA THR A 350 -40.74 -4.92 -9.46
C THR A 350 -41.16 -5.20 -8.03
N ARG A 351 -40.25 -4.97 -7.06
CA ARG A 351 -40.54 -5.15 -5.63
C ARG A 351 -41.60 -4.18 -5.12
N ILE A 352 -41.57 -2.93 -5.55
CA ILE A 352 -42.61 -1.93 -5.18
C ILE A 352 -43.99 -2.41 -5.64
N VAL A 353 -44.10 -2.88 -6.89
CA VAL A 353 -45.34 -3.41 -7.44
C VAL A 353 -45.80 -4.66 -6.69
N GLU A 354 -44.88 -5.55 -6.32
CA GLU A 354 -45.18 -6.74 -5.53
C GLU A 354 -45.72 -6.39 -4.14
N VAL A 355 -45.06 -5.48 -3.43
CA VAL A 355 -45.49 -5.04 -2.10
C VAL A 355 -46.86 -4.35 -2.16
N ALA A 356 -47.09 -3.50 -3.15
CA ALA A 356 -48.38 -2.84 -3.36
C ALA A 356 -49.51 -3.85 -3.65
N LYS A 357 -49.24 -4.91 -4.42
CA LYS A 357 -50.20 -6.01 -4.63
C LYS A 357 -50.51 -6.74 -3.33
N ASN A 358 -49.48 -7.10 -2.56
CA ASN A 358 -49.66 -7.76 -1.26
C ASN A 358 -50.47 -6.90 -0.28
N MET A 359 -50.26 -5.58 -0.28
CA MET A 359 -51.06 -4.64 0.52
C MET A 359 -52.54 -4.64 0.06
N ALA A 360 -52.80 -4.61 -1.25
CA ALA A 360 -54.16 -4.67 -1.77
C ALA A 360 -54.86 -5.99 -1.42
N GLU A 361 -54.14 -7.12 -1.48
CA GLU A 361 -54.65 -8.43 -1.06
C GLU A 361 -54.95 -8.48 0.44
N ASP A 362 -54.11 -7.89 1.29
CA ASP A 362 -54.36 -7.77 2.74
C ASP A 362 -55.64 -6.97 3.03
N VAL A 363 -55.90 -5.91 2.25
CA VAL A 363 -57.15 -5.14 2.32
C VAL A 363 -58.35 -5.99 1.89
N MET A 364 -58.24 -6.72 0.78
CA MET A 364 -59.31 -7.62 0.30
C MET A 364 -59.62 -8.75 1.30
N GLN A 365 -58.61 -9.23 2.02
CA GLN A 365 -58.74 -10.27 3.05
C GLN A 365 -59.16 -9.70 4.42
N GLY A 366 -59.33 -8.39 4.54
CA GLY A 366 -59.73 -7.73 5.79
C GLY A 366 -58.64 -7.68 6.87
N LYS A 367 -57.38 -7.97 6.52
CA LYS A 367 -56.21 -7.86 7.42
C LYS A 367 -55.72 -6.43 7.59
N MET A 368 -56.08 -5.55 6.65
CA MET A 368 -55.73 -4.13 6.60
C MET A 368 -56.96 -3.34 6.19
N LYS A 369 -57.11 -2.11 6.69
CA LYS A 369 -58.20 -1.22 6.26
C LYS A 369 -57.80 -0.44 5.02
N SER A 370 -58.77 -0.08 4.18
CA SER A 370 -58.50 0.69 2.95
C SER A 370 -57.83 2.05 3.18
N ASN A 371 -57.99 2.65 4.36
CA ASN A 371 -57.36 3.91 4.74
C ASN A 371 -55.94 3.75 5.29
N GLU A 372 -55.48 2.52 5.54
CA GLU A 372 -54.11 2.18 5.93
C GLU A 372 -53.23 1.88 4.69
N LEU A 373 -53.82 1.89 3.49
CA LEU A 373 -53.09 1.74 2.23
C LEU A 373 -52.53 3.11 1.82
N ASP A 374 -51.38 3.45 2.38
CA ASP A 374 -50.67 4.70 2.13
C ASP A 374 -49.17 4.49 1.91
N ALA A 375 -48.43 5.59 1.72
CA ALA A 375 -46.99 5.55 1.51
C ALA A 375 -46.23 5.11 2.78
N GLU A 376 -46.77 5.38 3.97
CA GLU A 376 -46.13 5.04 5.24
C GLU A 376 -46.13 3.53 5.47
N GLU A 377 -47.22 2.85 5.12
CA GLU A 377 -47.27 1.38 5.14
C GLU A 377 -46.36 0.75 4.08
N LEU A 378 -46.23 1.39 2.91
CA LEU A 378 -45.29 0.96 1.88
C LEU A 378 -43.83 1.08 2.37
N ASP A 379 -43.49 2.21 3.00
CA ASP A 379 -42.21 2.44 3.68
C ASP A 379 -41.94 1.36 4.74
N ARG A 380 -42.93 1.09 5.59
CA ARG A 380 -42.82 0.08 6.66
C ARG A 380 -42.51 -1.31 6.13
N ARG A 381 -42.93 -1.64 4.91
CA ARG A 381 -42.67 -2.94 4.26
C ARG A 381 -41.35 -2.96 3.47
N LEU A 382 -40.93 -1.84 2.89
CA LEU A 382 -39.74 -1.76 2.01
C LEU A 382 -38.44 -1.43 2.77
N ILE A 383 -38.46 -0.47 3.70
CA ILE A 383 -37.27 0.07 4.39
C ILE A 383 -36.53 -0.98 5.24
N PRO A 384 -37.20 -1.87 6.01
CA PRO A 384 -36.49 -2.84 6.84
C PRO A 384 -35.61 -3.82 6.05
N GLN A 385 -35.94 -4.04 4.77
CA GLN A 385 -35.20 -4.96 3.90
C GLN A 385 -34.00 -4.27 3.25
N PHE A 386 -34.14 -2.99 2.90
CA PHE A 386 -33.09 -2.17 2.34
C PHE A 386 -33.32 -0.74 2.83
N SER A 387 -32.43 -0.26 3.70
CA SER A 387 -32.51 1.12 4.18
C SER A 387 -32.03 2.09 3.11
N GLU A 388 -32.40 3.36 3.21
CA GLU A 388 -31.91 4.39 2.30
C GLU A 388 -30.38 4.57 2.45
N PRO A 389 -29.58 4.40 1.38
CA PRO A 389 -28.17 4.74 1.40
C PRO A 389 -27.98 6.26 1.46
N GLN A 390 -26.96 6.69 2.19
CA GLN A 390 -26.61 8.12 2.26
C GLN A 390 -25.79 8.55 1.05
N LEU A 391 -25.05 7.60 0.47
CA LEU A 391 -24.23 7.83 -0.72
C LEU A 391 -24.38 6.65 -1.69
N LEU A 392 -24.53 6.94 -2.98
CA LEU A 392 -24.52 5.98 -4.08
C LEU A 392 -23.36 6.31 -5.03
N ILE A 393 -22.47 5.36 -5.25
CA ILE A 393 -21.34 5.51 -6.20
C ILE A 393 -21.63 4.71 -7.48
N LEU A 394 -21.54 5.36 -8.63
CA LEU A 394 -21.78 4.76 -9.94
C LEU A 394 -20.47 4.31 -10.60
N PHE A 395 -20.18 3.00 -10.60
CA PHE A 395 -19.09 2.44 -11.42
C PHE A 395 -19.57 2.13 -12.83
N SER A 396 -20.00 3.18 -13.53
CA SER A 396 -20.58 3.13 -14.88
C SER A 396 -19.92 4.15 -15.81
N PRO A 397 -19.76 3.83 -17.12
CA PRO A 397 -19.34 4.82 -18.11
C PRO A 397 -20.44 5.87 -18.40
N LYS A 398 -21.66 5.67 -17.88
CA LYS A 398 -22.82 6.55 -18.09
C LYS A 398 -23.47 6.92 -16.76
N ILE A 399 -24.04 8.11 -16.70
CA ILE A 399 -24.84 8.57 -15.55
C ILE A 399 -26.27 8.01 -15.68
N GLU A 400 -26.40 6.70 -15.49
CA GLU A 400 -27.67 5.97 -15.54
C GLU A 400 -27.76 5.04 -14.32
N LEU A 401 -28.91 5.02 -13.65
CA LEU A 401 -29.14 4.21 -12.45
C LEU A 401 -29.57 2.77 -12.77
N GLU A 402 -29.77 2.43 -14.04
CA GLU A 402 -30.13 1.10 -14.55
C GLU A 402 -31.29 0.38 -13.81
N GLY A 403 -32.19 1.13 -13.16
CA GLY A 403 -33.30 0.54 -12.39
C GLY A 403 -32.97 0.22 -10.93
N PHE A 404 -31.91 0.84 -10.38
CA PHE A 404 -31.65 0.90 -8.94
C PHE A 404 -32.93 1.26 -8.16
N PRO A 405 -33.17 0.68 -6.96
CA PRO A 405 -34.42 0.87 -6.22
C PRO A 405 -34.80 2.34 -6.03
N PRO A 406 -35.84 2.83 -6.76
CA PRO A 406 -36.11 4.27 -6.83
C PRO A 406 -36.73 4.81 -5.54
N TRP A 407 -37.41 3.96 -4.77
CA TRP A 407 -38.03 4.32 -3.48
C TRP A 407 -37.01 4.53 -2.35
N HIS A 408 -35.76 4.15 -2.58
CA HIS A 408 -34.75 4.16 -1.52
C HIS A 408 -33.71 5.27 -1.68
N ILE A 409 -33.86 6.15 -2.69
CA ILE A 409 -32.83 7.14 -3.05
C ILE A 409 -33.36 8.58 -3.05
N HIS A 410 -34.28 8.90 -2.15
CA HIS A 410 -34.92 10.23 -2.08
C HIS A 410 -33.94 11.33 -1.64
N LEU A 411 -33.03 10.99 -0.73
CA LEU A 411 -32.03 11.87 -0.11
C LEU A 411 -30.60 11.37 -0.31
N THR A 412 -30.41 10.33 -1.11
CA THR A 412 -29.09 9.76 -1.40
C THR A 412 -28.26 10.71 -2.27
N GLU A 413 -27.03 11.02 -1.82
CA GLU A 413 -26.05 11.70 -2.67
C GLU A 413 -25.54 10.73 -3.75
N ILE A 414 -25.36 11.19 -4.99
CA ILE A 414 -24.93 10.34 -6.12
C ILE A 414 -23.59 10.85 -6.64
N LEU A 415 -22.59 9.95 -6.68
CA LEU A 415 -21.23 10.18 -7.18
C LEU A 415 -20.93 9.40 -8.46
#